data_AF-X1F4I3-F1
#
_entry.id   AF-X1F4I3-F1
#
_cell.length_a   1.000
_cell.length_b   1.000
_cell.length_c   1.000
_cell.angle_alpha   90.00
_cell.angle_beta   90.00
_cell.angle_gamma   90.00
#
_symmetry.space_group_name_H-M   'P 1'
#
loop_
_entity.id
_entity.type
_entity.pdbx_description
1 polymer ?
#
loop_
_entity_poly.entity_id
_entity_poly.type
_entity_poly.pdbx_seq_one_letter_code
_entity_poly.pdbx_strand_id
1 'polypeptide(L)' 'VEDIRVKKSRSIFDPLIDEFIRSGDDLVEIVVEDRTTSYMVAQLRKRITNRELDIEVAPGYDVLYLEKKTQTL' A
#
# COMPACT_ATOMS: atom_id res chain seq x y z
N VAL A 1 -4.27 -3.42 36.99
CA VAL A 1 -3.44 -3.24 35.79
C VAL A 1 -4.37 -3.24 34.60
N GLU A 2 -4.65 -2.08 34.03
CA GLU A 2 -5.49 -2.00 32.83
C GLU A 2 -4.67 -2.52 31.66
N ASP A 3 -5.04 -3.69 31.15
CA ASP A 3 -4.49 -4.29 29.93
C ASP A 3 -5.00 -3.45 28.76
N ILE A 4 -4.33 -2.31 28.50
CA ILE A 4 -4.59 -1.49 27.32
C ILE A 4 -4.07 -2.29 26.12
N ARG A 5 -4.85 -3.27 25.66
CA ARG A 5 -4.64 -3.89 24.35
C ARG A 5 -4.92 -2.81 23.32
N VAL A 6 -3.89 -2.07 22.97
CA VAL A 6 -3.87 -1.23 21.77
C VAL A 6 -4.13 -2.19 20.61
N LYS A 7 -5.40 -2.36 20.24
CA LYS A 7 -5.77 -3.01 18.98
C LYS A 7 -5.13 -2.12 17.92
N LYS A 8 -3.99 -2.54 17.38
CA LYS A 8 -3.46 -1.99 16.13
C LYS A 8 -4.58 -2.20 15.11
N SER A 9 -5.40 -1.18 14.90
CA SER A 9 -6.49 -1.21 13.95
C SER A 9 -5.85 -1.50 12.61
N ARG A 10 -6.08 -2.72 12.09
CA ARG A 10 -5.61 -3.14 10.77
C ARG A 10 -6.19 -2.13 9.80
N SER A 11 -5.32 -1.43 9.09
CA SER A 11 -5.77 -0.37 8.23
C SER A 11 -6.36 -0.93 6.97
N ILE A 12 -7.29 -0.20 6.39
CA ILE A 12 -7.88 -0.51 5.09
C ILE A 12 -6.84 -0.65 3.96
N PHE A 13 -5.64 -0.11 4.14
CA PHE A 13 -4.54 -0.22 3.15
C PHE A 13 -3.71 -1.50 3.31
N ASP A 14 -3.77 -2.20 4.46
CA ASP A 14 -3.04 -3.45 4.63
C ASP A 14 -3.57 -4.56 3.70
N PRO A 15 -4.89 -4.78 3.57
CA PRO A 15 -5.45 -5.75 2.63
C PRO A 15 -5.05 -5.51 1.18
N LEU A 16 -4.97 -4.24 0.73
CA LEU A 16 -4.59 -3.91 -0.65
C LEU A 16 -3.15 -4.36 -0.96
N ILE A 17 -2.22 -4.10 -0.03
CA ILE A 17 -0.83 -4.52 -0.16
C ILE A 17 -0.73 -6.05 -0.10
N ASP A 18 -1.47 -6.68 0.80
CA ASP A 18 -1.47 -8.14 0.96
C ASP A 18 -2.04 -8.84 -0.29
N GLU A 19 -3.07 -8.27 -0.90
CA GLU A 19 -3.65 -8.77 -2.13
C GLU A 19 -2.67 -8.67 -3.31
N PHE A 20 -2.01 -7.53 -3.47
CA PHE A 20 -0.96 -7.33 -4.49
C PHE A 20 0.18 -8.35 -4.34
N ILE A 21 0.69 -8.55 -3.12
CA ILE A 21 1.74 -9.55 -2.87
C ILE A 21 1.24 -10.96 -3.20
N ARG A 22 0.00 -11.28 -2.84
CA ARG A 22 -0.58 -12.61 -3.04
C ARG A 22 -0.89 -12.90 -4.51
N SER A 23 -1.29 -11.90 -5.30
CA SER A 23 -1.58 -12.09 -6.72
C SER A 23 -0.33 -12.49 -7.50
N GLY A 24 0.85 -12.03 -7.04
CA GLY A 24 2.12 -12.30 -7.68
C GLY A 24 2.36 -11.44 -8.92
N ASP A 25 1.45 -10.52 -9.24
CA ASP A 25 1.58 -9.57 -10.34
C ASP A 25 2.76 -8.62 -10.11
N ASP A 26 3.36 -8.14 -11.19
CA ASP A 26 4.46 -7.17 -11.12
C ASP A 26 3.95 -5.73 -11.06
N LEU A 27 2.73 -5.48 -11.55
CA LEU A 27 2.10 -4.17 -11.62
C LEU A 27 0.59 -4.30 -11.45
N VAL A 28 -0.01 -3.51 -10.57
CA VAL A 28 -1.46 -3.39 -10.40
C VAL A 28 -1.87 -1.92 -10.41
N GLU A 29 -2.93 -1.62 -11.16
CA GLU A 29 -3.62 -0.33 -11.15
C GLU A 29 -4.75 -0.35 -10.13
N ILE A 30 -4.83 0.69 -9.32
CA ILE A 30 -5.88 0.89 -8.32
C ILE A 30 -6.62 2.18 -8.67
N VAL A 31 -7.90 2.04 -9.01
CA VAL A 31 -8.81 3.18 -9.24
C VAL A 31 -9.15 3.82 -7.90
N VAL A 32 -9.02 5.15 -7.83
CA VAL A 32 -9.28 5.91 -6.61
C VAL A 32 -10.64 6.59 -6.71
N GLU A 33 -11.66 5.96 -6.13
CA GLU A 33 -12.98 6.57 -5.97
C GLU A 33 -13.09 7.28 -4.61
N ASP A 34 -13.60 8.51 -4.61
CA ASP A 34 -13.93 9.32 -3.41
C ASP A 34 -12.77 9.63 -2.43
N ARG A 35 -11.52 9.40 -2.84
CA ARG A 35 -10.32 9.74 -2.05
C ARG A 35 -9.34 10.55 -2.87
N THR A 36 -8.45 11.27 -2.20
CA THR A 36 -7.34 11.94 -2.88
C THR A 36 -6.20 10.95 -3.11
N THR A 37 -5.75 10.85 -4.36
CA THR A 37 -4.60 10.03 -4.78
C THR A 37 -3.38 10.27 -3.87
N SER A 38 -3.10 11.53 -3.54
CA SER A 38 -1.99 11.91 -2.64
C SER A 38 -2.11 11.33 -1.23
N TYR A 39 -3.32 11.24 -0.67
CA TYR A 39 -3.52 10.65 0.66
C TYR A 39 -3.28 9.14 0.62
N MET A 40 -3.79 8.46 -0.41
CA MET A 40 -3.58 7.01 -0.58
C MET A 40 -2.11 6.68 -0.77
N VAL A 41 -1.40 7.44 -1.61
CA VAL A 41 0.05 7.29 -1.84
C VAL A 41 0.82 7.42 -0.53
N ALA A 42 0.53 8.44 0.29
CA ALA A 42 1.21 8.64 1.57
C ALA A 42 0.98 7.47 2.54
N GLN A 43 -0.25 6.96 2.62
CA GLN A 43 -0.59 5.83 3.49
C GLN A 43 0.04 4.52 3.03
N LEU A 44 0.01 4.25 1.72
CA LEU A 44 0.62 3.06 1.13
C LEU A 44 2.14 3.08 1.30
N ARG A 45 2.81 4.19 0.96
CA ARG A 45 4.26 4.35 1.16
C ARG A 45 4.68 4.13 2.60
N LYS A 46 3.97 4.74 3.56
CA LYS A 46 4.25 4.55 4.99
C LYS A 46 4.19 3.07 5.39
N ARG A 47 3.24 2.31 4.84
CA ARG A 47 3.09 0.88 5.15
C ARG A 47 4.15 0.02 4.51
N ILE A 48 4.43 0.27 3.23
CA ILE A 48 5.50 -0.40 2.49
C ILE A 48 6.83 -0.20 3.21
N THR A 49 7.17 1.03 3.61
CA THR A 49 8.39 1.32 4.38
C THR A 49 8.39 0.62 5.74
N ASN A 50 7.30 0.70 6.50
CA ASN A 50 7.22 0.05 7.81
C ASN A 50 7.28 -1.48 7.75
N ARG A 51 6.96 -2.07 6.60
CA ARG A 51 6.99 -3.52 6.34
C ARG A 51 8.23 -3.95 5.56
N GLU A 52 9.12 -3.02 5.22
CA GLU A 52 10.34 -3.25 4.45
C GLU A 52 10.08 -4.01 3.13
N LEU A 53 8.99 -3.64 2.44
CA LEU A 53 8.57 -4.29 1.20
C LEU A 53 9.25 -3.66 -0.01
N ASP A 54 9.63 -4.50 -0.98
CA ASP A 54 10.25 -4.09 -2.24
C ASP A 54 9.18 -3.72 -3.30
N ILE A 55 8.31 -2.79 -2.92
CA ILE A 55 7.17 -2.32 -3.71
C ILE A 55 7.28 -0.80 -3.84
N GLU A 56 6.92 -0.26 -4.99
CA GLU A 56 6.82 1.17 -5.24
C GLU A 56 5.37 1.59 -5.49
N VAL A 57 5.06 2.84 -5.11
CA VAL A 57 3.75 3.46 -5.31
C VAL A 57 3.94 4.66 -6.22
N ALA A 58 3.37 4.59 -7.41
CA ALA A 58 3.38 5.67 -8.40
C ALA A 58 1.98 6.31 -8.53
N PRO A 59 1.84 7.63 -8.31
CA PRO A 59 0.57 8.32 -8.54
C PRO A 59 0.27 8.48 -10.04
N GLY A 60 -0.96 8.18 -10.44
CA GLY A 60 -1.57 8.63 -11.70
C GLY A 60 -2.57 9.78 -11.45
N TYR A 61 -3.33 10.17 -12.48
CA TYR A 61 -4.34 11.24 -12.36
C TYR A 61 -5.52 10.78 -11.48
N ASP A 62 -6.26 9.76 -11.94
CA ASP A 62 -7.40 9.15 -11.21
C ASP A 62 -7.11 7.74 -10.70
N VAL A 63 -5.88 7.27 -10.88
CA VAL A 63 -5.42 5.94 -10.50
C VAL A 63 -4.11 6.04 -9.72
N LEU A 64 -3.76 4.97 -9.02
CA LEU A 64 -2.41 4.77 -8.47
C LEU A 64 -1.92 3.38 -8.83
N TYR A 65 -0.60 3.26 -9.00
CA TYR A 65 0.02 1.99 -9.36
C TYR A 65 0.81 1.44 -8.17
N LEU A 66 0.67 0.14 -7.95
CA LEU A 66 1.58 -0.66 -7.14
C LEU A 66 2.45 -1.48 -8.07
N GLU A 67 3.76 -1.31 -7.98
CA GLU A 67 4.72 -2.03 -8.80
C GLU A 67 5.76 -2.71 -7.92
N LYS A 68 6.22 -3.90 -8.30
CA LYS A 68 7.42 -4.48 -7.69
C LYS A 68 8.61 -3.65 -8.12
N LYS A 69 9.49 -3.32 -7.17
CA LYS A 69 10.75 -2.71 -7.53
C LYS A 69 11.56 -3.73 -8.32
N THR A 70 11.72 -3.46 -9.61
CA THR A 70 12.72 -4.18 -10.39
C THR A 70 14.07 -3.73 -9.86
N GLN A 71 14.81 -4.62 -9.19
CA GLN A 71 16.22 -4.36 -8.93
C GLN A 71 16.91 -4.21 -10.27
N THR A 72 17.17 -2.97 -10.68
CA THR A 72 18.12 -2.70 -11.75
C THR A 72 19.48 -3.10 -11.20
N LEU A 73 19.93 -4.30 -11.60
CA LEU A 73 21.27 -4.84 -11.33
C LEU A 73 22.37 -3.91 -11.86
#